data_AF-A0AAV4KF76-F1
#
_entry.id   AF-A0AAV4KF76-F1
#
_cell.length_a   1.000
_cell.length_b   1.000
_cell.length_c   1.000
_cell.angle_alpha   90.00
_cell.angle_beta   90.00
_cell.angle_gamma   90.00
#
_symmetry.space_group_name_H-M   'P 1'
#
loop_
_entity.id
_entity.type
_entity.pdbx_description
1 polymer ?
#
loop_
_entity_poly.entity_id
_entity_poly.type
_entity_poly.pdbx_seq_one_letter_code
_entity_poly.pdbx_strand_id
1 'polypeptide(L)'
;MVGNERTDHAERLSVAHRVVDGIRVVTLRGEIDHTAKGLLAGVLVPEGDAALPPRVVADLEGVTFMDSSGINSFILAHQHLTAAHGWLRIAGAQEAVRRVLGLVGVDTVIDCHPTVEQALDG
;
A
#
# COMPACT_ATOMS: atom_id res chain seq x y z
N MET A 1 33.33 20.56 1.16
CA MET A 1 32.53 21.77 1.39
C MET A 1 31.07 21.39 1.16
N VAL A 2 30.38 21.19 2.28
CA VAL A 2 28.94 21.14 2.55
C VAL A 2 27.97 21.29 1.36
N GLY A 3 27.31 20.19 1.01
CA GLY A 3 25.97 20.18 0.42
C GLY A 3 24.99 19.69 1.49
N ASN A 4 24.51 20.62 2.32
CA ASN A 4 23.58 20.36 3.40
C ASN A 4 22.16 20.34 2.80
N GLU A 5 21.69 19.18 2.38
CA GLU A 5 20.26 18.95 2.14
C GLU A 5 19.62 18.55 3.48
N ARG A 6 19.36 19.56 4.31
CA ARG A 6 18.28 19.42 5.28
C ARG A 6 16.96 19.50 4.50
N THR A 7 16.37 18.35 4.18
CA THR A 7 14.92 18.26 4.08
C THR A 7 14.41 17.87 5.46
N ASP A 8 14.05 18.92 6.18
CA ASP A 8 13.26 18.90 7.40
C ASP A 8 11.97 18.08 7.19
N HIS A 9 11.55 17.41 8.26
CA HIS A 9 10.38 16.52 8.36
C HIS A 9 9.09 17.09 7.73
N ALA A 10 8.43 16.30 6.88
CA ALA A 10 6.99 16.34 6.75
C ALA A 10 6.46 14.89 6.66
N GLU A 11 5.69 14.52 7.70
CA GLU A 11 4.83 13.33 7.86
C GLU A 11 5.44 11.92 7.64
N ARG A 12 6.16 11.41 8.66
CA ARG A 12 6.56 9.98 8.75
C ARG A 12 5.35 9.09 8.46
N LEU A 13 5.43 8.31 7.37
CA LEU A 13 4.44 7.28 7.04
C LEU A 13 4.15 6.45 8.30
N SER A 14 2.92 6.54 8.78
CA SER A 14 2.43 5.76 9.91
C SER A 14 1.71 4.54 9.38
N VAL A 15 2.08 3.37 9.89
CA VAL A 15 1.53 2.09 9.43
C VAL A 15 0.97 1.32 10.60
N ALA A 16 -0.29 0.97 10.48
CA ALA A 16 -0.97 0.04 11.38
C ALA A 16 -1.41 -1.17 10.56
N HIS A 17 -1.43 -2.35 11.16
CA HIS A 17 -2.00 -3.53 10.53
C HIS A 17 -2.86 -4.30 11.53
N ARG A 18 -3.90 -4.93 11.01
CA ARG A 18 -4.78 -5.85 11.74
C ARG A 18 -5.16 -7.02 10.84
N VAL A 19 -5.56 -8.13 11.42
CA VAL A 19 -6.08 -9.28 10.67
C VAL A 19 -7.57 -9.41 10.96
N VAL A 20 -8.37 -9.48 9.90
CA VAL A 20 -9.83 -9.64 9.95
C VAL A 20 -10.18 -10.81 9.05
N ASP A 21 -10.78 -11.87 9.59
CA ASP A 21 -11.16 -13.08 8.83
C ASP A 21 -10.03 -13.69 7.97
N GLY A 22 -8.79 -13.63 8.47
CA GLY A 22 -7.60 -14.10 7.76
C GLY A 22 -7.07 -13.16 6.66
N ILE A 23 -7.69 -11.99 6.48
CA ILE A 23 -7.25 -10.92 5.58
C ILE A 23 -6.47 -9.89 6.40
N ARG A 24 -5.25 -9.55 5.97
CA ARG A 24 -4.44 -8.50 6.59
C ARG A 24 -4.88 -7.14 6.06
N VAL A 25 -5.41 -6.28 6.92
CA VAL A 25 -5.69 -4.88 6.61
C VAL A 25 -4.52 -4.03 7.08
N VAL A 26 -3.94 -3.26 6.16
CA VAL A 26 -2.79 -2.36 6.39
C VAL A 26 -3.26 -0.92 6.22
N THR A 27 -3.39 -0.17 7.31
CA THR A 27 -3.72 1.25 7.28
C THR A 27 -2.46 2.08 7.19
N LEU A 28 -2.37 2.89 6.14
CA LEU A 28 -1.27 3.77 5.80
C LEU A 28 -1.73 5.22 5.96
N ARG A 29 -0.94 6.05 6.64
CA ARG A 29 -1.24 7.47 6.85
C ARG A 29 0.00 8.33 6.68
N GLY A 30 -0.13 9.48 6.01
CA GLY A 30 0.96 10.38 5.65
C GLY A 30 1.36 10.24 4.18
N GLU A 31 2.66 10.31 3.90
CA GLU A 31 3.17 10.35 2.53
C GLU A 31 3.84 9.02 2.14
N ILE A 32 3.62 8.58 0.89
CA ILE A 32 4.25 7.39 0.34
C ILE A 32 5.23 7.78 -0.78
N ASP A 33 6.49 7.90 -0.39
CA ASP A 33 7.60 8.18 -1.29
C ASP A 33 8.65 7.05 -1.27
N HIS A 34 9.83 7.31 -1.85
CA HIS A 34 10.91 6.33 -1.89
C HIS A 34 11.43 5.85 -0.52
N THR A 35 11.29 6.65 0.53
CA THR A 35 11.70 6.29 1.90
C THR A 35 10.77 5.25 2.53
N ALA A 36 9.50 5.23 2.11
CA ALA A 36 8.49 4.29 2.57
C ALA A 36 8.67 2.85 2.02
N LYS A 37 9.45 2.67 0.94
CA LYS A 37 9.58 1.38 0.22
C LYS A 37 9.92 0.20 1.13
N GLY A 38 10.92 0.37 1.99
CA GLY A 38 11.37 -0.70 2.88
C GLY A 38 10.31 -1.11 3.91
N LEU A 39 9.57 -0.12 4.42
CA LEU A 39 8.50 -0.35 5.39
C LEU A 39 7.29 -1.00 4.71
N LEU A 40 6.89 -0.51 3.55
CA LEU A 40 5.78 -1.09 2.77
C LEU A 40 6.04 -2.54 2.37
N ALA A 41 7.26 -2.86 1.93
CA ALA A 41 7.62 -4.23 1.55
C ALA A 41 7.40 -5.22 2.71
N GLY A 42 7.82 -4.88 3.93
CA GLY A 42 7.65 -5.76 5.10
C GLY A 42 6.22 -5.86 5.62
N VAL A 43 5.37 -4.86 5.36
CA VAL A 43 3.99 -4.87 5.86
C VAL A 43 3.00 -5.45 4.85
N LEU A 44 3.17 -5.11 3.56
CA LEU A 44 2.33 -5.58 2.46
C LEU A 44 2.62 -7.04 2.09
N VAL A 45 3.85 -7.51 2.30
CA VAL A 45 4.21 -8.91 2.11
C VAL A 45 4.34 -9.56 3.49
N PRO A 46 3.26 -10.19 4.03
CA PRO A 46 3.37 -10.93 5.26
C PRO A 46 4.38 -12.07 5.12
N GLU A 47 5.37 -12.13 6.00
CA GLU A 47 6.15 -13.34 6.24
C GLU A 47 5.24 -14.36 6.94
N GLY A 48 4.53 -15.18 6.15
CA GLY A 48 3.49 -16.07 6.62
C GLY A 48 3.68 -17.51 6.14
N ASP A 49 3.22 -18.44 6.97
CA ASP A 49 3.26 -19.89 6.73
C ASP A 49 2.51 -20.24 5.44
N ALA A 50 3.13 -21.07 4.58
CA ALA A 50 2.64 -21.43 3.23
C ALA A 50 1.28 -22.17 3.20
N ALA A 51 0.59 -22.28 4.33
CA ALA A 51 -0.66 -23.01 4.49
C ALA A 51 -1.89 -22.26 3.92
N LEU A 52 -1.85 -20.92 3.82
CA LEU A 52 -2.96 -20.12 3.29
C LEU A 52 -2.48 -19.01 2.34
N PRO A 53 -3.22 -18.74 1.24
CA PRO A 53 -2.87 -17.67 0.32
C PRO A 53 -2.97 -16.30 1.02
N PRO A 54 -1.95 -15.43 0.90
CA PRO A 54 -1.92 -14.17 1.62
C PRO A 54 -2.88 -13.15 1.01
N ARG A 55 -3.84 -12.68 1.81
CA ARG A 55 -4.83 -11.68 1.40
C ARG A 55 -4.56 -10.37 2.11
N VAL A 56 -4.38 -9.29 1.36
CA VAL A 56 -3.99 -7.99 1.91
C VAL A 56 -4.89 -6.88 1.37
N VAL A 57 -5.42 -6.06 2.28
CA VAL A 57 -6.12 -4.81 1.96
C VAL A 57 -5.27 -3.65 2.46
N ALA A 58 -4.86 -2.76 1.56
CA ALA A 58 -4.14 -1.54 1.89
C ALA A 58 -5.10 -0.36 1.94
N ASP A 59 -5.30 0.16 3.15
CA ASP A 59 -6.10 1.33 3.43
C ASP A 59 -5.26 2.61 3.30
N LEU A 60 -5.58 3.40 2.28
CA LEU A 60 -4.93 4.65 1.90
C LEU A 60 -5.75 5.89 2.30
N GLU A 61 -6.75 5.76 3.18
CA GLU A 61 -7.61 6.89 3.59
C GLU A 61 -6.82 8.06 4.15
N GLY A 62 -5.78 7.78 4.94
CA GLY A 62 -4.91 8.81 5.51
C GLY A 62 -3.70 9.16 4.65
N VAL A 63 -3.60 8.64 3.42
CA VAL A 63 -2.47 8.94 2.53
C VAL A 63 -2.77 10.19 1.72
N THR A 64 -1.96 11.22 1.94
CA THR A 64 -2.12 12.54 1.31
C THR A 64 -1.31 12.66 0.02
N PHE A 65 -0.23 11.88 -0.11
CA PHE A 65 0.66 11.91 -1.27
C PHE A 65 1.23 10.52 -1.60
N MET A 66 1.37 10.25 -2.90
CA MET A 66 2.05 9.05 -3.40
C MET A 66 2.82 9.37 -4.69
N ASP A 67 4.10 9.02 -4.73
CA ASP A 67 4.94 9.13 -5.93
C ASP A 67 5.03 7.78 -6.68
N SER A 68 5.56 7.81 -7.91
CA SER A 68 5.98 6.65 -8.71
C SER A 68 6.70 5.55 -7.91
N SER A 69 7.54 5.96 -6.95
CA SER A 69 8.26 5.08 -6.04
C SER A 69 7.34 4.27 -5.11
N GLY A 70 6.29 4.92 -4.59
CA GLY A 70 5.25 4.27 -3.79
C GLY A 70 4.46 3.28 -4.63
N ILE A 71 3.99 3.74 -5.79
CA ILE A 71 3.23 2.93 -6.76
C ILE A 71 3.97 1.64 -7.12
N ASN A 72 5.25 1.74 -7.48
CA ASN A 72 6.05 0.56 -7.82
C ASN A 72 6.13 -0.45 -6.65
N SER A 73 6.11 0.02 -5.41
CA SER A 73 6.11 -0.85 -4.24
C SER A 73 4.79 -1.63 -4.11
N PHE A 74 3.66 -1.00 -4.41
CA PHE A 74 2.36 -1.69 -4.46
C PHE A 74 2.30 -2.72 -5.58
N ILE A 75 2.81 -2.38 -6.76
CA ILE A 75 2.88 -3.29 -7.92
C ILE A 75 3.75 -4.52 -7.60
N LEU A 76 4.91 -4.32 -6.96
CA LEU A 76 5.78 -5.42 -6.55
C LEU A 76 5.13 -6.28 -5.45
N ALA A 77 4.48 -5.66 -4.47
CA ALA A 77 3.77 -6.39 -3.42
C ALA A 77 2.60 -7.21 -4.00
N HIS A 78 1.81 -6.64 -4.92
CA HIS A 78 0.75 -7.34 -5.62
C HIS A 78 1.30 -8.56 -6.37
N GLN A 79 2.37 -8.40 -7.16
CA GLN A 79 3.00 -9.51 -7.88
C GLN A 79 3.45 -10.63 -6.94
N HIS A 80 4.03 -10.28 -5.79
CA HIS A 80 4.46 -11.26 -4.80
C HIS A 80 3.27 -12.01 -4.18
N LEU A 81 2.21 -11.29 -3.79
CA LEU A 81 1.01 -11.87 -3.22
C LEU A 81 0.30 -12.79 -4.23
N THR A 82 0.17 -12.34 -5.49
CA THR A 82 -0.41 -13.14 -6.59
C THR A 82 0.42 -14.39 -6.88
N ALA A 83 1.76 -14.29 -6.83
CA ALA A 83 2.64 -15.46 -6.96
C ALA A 83 2.45 -16.50 -5.84
N ALA A 84 2.01 -16.05 -4.66
CA ALA A 84 1.62 -16.91 -3.54
C ALA A 84 0.12 -17.31 -3.57
N HIS A 85 -0.56 -17.17 -4.72
CA HIS A 85 -2.00 -17.41 -4.90
C HIS A 85 -2.92 -16.53 -4.04
N GLY A 86 -2.37 -15.43 -3.52
CA GLY A 86 -3.06 -14.41 -2.76
C GLY A 86 -3.51 -13.22 -3.61
N TRP A 87 -3.86 -12.12 -2.94
CA TRP A 87 -4.24 -10.88 -3.61
C TRP A 87 -3.93 -9.65 -2.76
N LEU A 88 -3.75 -8.52 -3.44
CA LEU A 88 -3.67 -7.18 -2.85
C LEU A 88 -4.84 -6.34 -3.35
N ARG A 89 -5.50 -5.63 -2.46
CA ARG A 89 -6.52 -4.63 -2.78
C ARG A 89 -6.20 -3.31 -2.12
N ILE A 90 -6.65 -2.23 -2.74
CA ILE A 90 -6.53 -0.88 -2.21
C ILE A 90 -7.90 -0.41 -1.74
N ALA A 91 -7.94 0.28 -0.60
CA ALA A 91 -9.13 0.86 -0.01
C ALA A 91 -8.88 2.34 0.32
N GLY A 92 -9.92 3.17 0.28
CA GLY A 92 -9.87 4.52 0.86
C GLY A 92 -8.96 5.53 0.15
N ALA A 93 -8.40 5.22 -1.01
CA ALA A 93 -7.47 6.12 -1.69
C ALA A 93 -8.12 7.50 -1.97
N GLN A 94 -7.47 8.57 -1.51
CA GLN A 94 -7.93 9.95 -1.76
C GLN A 94 -7.87 10.29 -3.25
N GLU A 95 -8.60 11.33 -3.69
CA GLU A 95 -8.70 11.71 -5.12
C GLU A 95 -7.33 11.94 -5.77
N ALA A 96 -6.41 12.61 -5.08
CA ALA A 96 -5.05 12.85 -5.57
C ALA A 96 -4.30 11.53 -5.83
N VAL A 97 -4.36 10.60 -4.87
CA VAL A 97 -3.73 9.27 -5.00
C VAL A 97 -4.43 8.44 -6.07
N ARG A 98 -5.77 8.42 -6.12
CA ARG A 98 -6.54 7.72 -7.16
C ARG A 98 -6.22 8.21 -8.55
N ARG A 99 -6.07 9.53 -8.75
CA ARG A 99 -5.66 10.10 -10.04
C ARG A 99 -4.29 9.59 -10.44
N VAL A 100 -3.32 9.58 -9.53
CA VAL A 100 -1.97 9.07 -9.79
C VAL A 100 -1.99 7.56 -10.09
N LEU A 101 -2.74 6.77 -9.31
CA LEU A 101 -2.92 5.34 -9.54
C LEU A 101 -3.53 5.06 -10.93
N GLY A 102 -4.57 5.80 -11.31
CA GLY A 102 -5.21 5.67 -12.63
C GLY A 102 -4.32 6.13 -13.78
N LEU A 103 -3.50 7.16 -13.60
CA LEU A 103 -2.54 7.60 -14.61
C LEU A 103 -1.48 6.54 -14.92
N VAL A 104 -1.06 5.79 -13.91
CA VAL A 104 -0.07 4.71 -14.05
C VAL A 104 -0.75 3.37 -14.38
N GLY A 105 -2.09 3.32 -14.39
CA GLY A 105 -2.88 2.12 -14.70
C GLY A 105 -2.89 1.08 -13.56
N VAL A 106 -2.56 1.48 -12.34
CA VAL A 106 -2.55 0.57 -11.18
C VAL A 106 -3.95 0.05 -10.87
N ASP A 107 -4.99 0.85 -11.09
CA ASP A 107 -6.38 0.45 -10.87
C ASP A 107 -6.83 -0.71 -11.79
N THR A 108 -6.08 -0.97 -12.87
CA THR A 108 -6.33 -2.10 -13.78
C THR A 108 -5.69 -3.41 -13.31
N VAL A 109 -4.74 -3.33 -12.38
CA VAL A 109 -3.96 -4.47 -11.86
C VAL A 109 -4.34 -4.79 -10.42
N ILE A 110 -4.66 -3.76 -9.63
CA ILE A 110 -5.00 -3.85 -8.21
C ILE A 110 -6.40 -3.28 -8.02
N ASP A 111 -7.32 -4.12 -7.55
CA ASP A 111 -8.69 -3.68 -7.24
C ASP A 111 -8.67 -2.55 -6.21
N CYS A 112 -9.29 -1.43 -6.58
CA CYS A 112 -9.38 -0.22 -5.78
C CYS A 112 -10.83 0.01 -5.34
N HIS A 113 -11.06 -0.07 -4.03
CA HIS A 113 -12.35 0.16 -3.40
C HIS A 113 -12.35 1.49 -2.63
N PRO A 114 -13.53 2.13 -2.47
CA PRO A 114 -13.61 3.38 -1.72
C PRO A 114 -13.50 3.17 -0.20
N THR A 115 -13.80 1.98 0.33
CA THR A 115 -13.67 1.68 1.78
C THR A 115 -13.04 0.31 2.03
N VAL A 116 -12.47 0.14 3.22
CA VAL A 116 -11.90 -1.15 3.67
C VAL A 116 -12.96 -2.24 3.72
N GLU A 117 -14.17 -1.91 4.15
CA GLU A 117 -15.29 -2.85 4.23
C GLU A 117 -15.62 -3.42 2.85
N GLN A 118 -15.67 -2.58 1.81
CA GLN A 118 -15.90 -3.06 0.45
C GLN A 118 -14.73 -3.87 -0.10
N ALA A 119 -13.49 -3.55 0.28
CA ALA A 119 -12.33 -4.35 -0.10
C ALA A 119 -12.27 -5.72 0.60
N LEU A 120 -12.92 -5.86 1.76
CA LEU A 120 -13.03 -7.12 2.50
C LEU A 120 -14.16 -8.02 1.96
N ASP A 121 -15.25 -7.43 1.47
CA ASP A 121 -16.44 -8.13 0.97
C ASP A 121 -16.31 -8.59 -0.50
N GLY A 122 -15.55 -7.86 -1.32
CA GLY A 122 -15.34 -8.19 -2.75
C GLY A 122 -14.59 -9.49 -3.00
#